data_AF-A0A946ITL4-F1
#
_entry.id   AF-A0A946ITL4-F1
#
_cell.length_a   1.000
_cell.length_b   1.000
_cell.length_c   1.000
_cell.angle_alpha   90.00
_cell.angle_beta   90.00
_cell.angle_gamma   90.00
#
_symmetry.space_group_name_H-M   'P 1'
#
loop_
_entity.id
_entity.type
_entity.pdbx_description
1 polymer ?
#
loop_
_entity_poly.entity_id
_entity_poly.type
_entity_poly.pdbx_seq_one_letter_code
_entity_poly.pdbx_strand_id
1 'polypeptide(L)'
;MDETSDWVEHTHQVIRNASEIEKLVLDMETGERGFLITGKNEFLKPYEIGKNSLPKILDETKNLILDNPAQIENLKKINHSILFWQTEAAIPEIEFRREVNQLTRTMEDVRALVEKGKGKQIMDDIRDQLLHFKMIEEGLMTTRITATHKEVKFTNSVIIIGTIFIILFSHALSLLLSDAISKPVKLLKLTIKDMGLEIFPSKAQIESDNNLADLEKDFKILADKIKSKAG
;
A
#
# COMPACT_ATOMS: atom_id res chain seq x y z
N MET A 1 1.44 2.16 11.88
CA MET A 1 1.66 2.42 10.44
C MET A 1 1.51 1.08 9.76
N ASP A 2 0.73 1.04 8.68
CA ASP A 2 0.38 -0.18 7.94
C ASP A 2 1.61 -0.63 7.14
N GLU A 3 2.09 -1.86 7.33
CA GLU A 3 3.30 -2.40 6.66
C GLU A 3 3.23 -2.21 5.14
N THR A 4 2.03 -2.26 4.56
CA THR A 4 1.78 -1.97 3.14
C THR A 4 2.22 -0.57 2.72
N SER A 5 1.95 0.44 3.56
CA SER A 5 2.29 1.83 3.28
C SER A 5 3.81 2.05 3.31
N ASP A 6 4.51 1.38 4.23
CA ASP A 6 5.96 1.51 4.37
C ASP A 6 6.69 0.87 3.16
N TRP A 7 6.20 -0.27 2.68
CA TRP A 7 6.74 -0.92 1.48
C TRP A 7 6.49 -0.13 0.18
N VAL A 8 5.34 0.53 0.07
CA VAL A 8 5.03 1.41 -1.06
C VAL A 8 5.93 2.63 -1.05
N GLU A 9 6.10 3.29 0.10
CA GLU A 9 7.02 4.43 0.22
C GLU A 9 8.46 4.02 -0.10
N HIS A 10 8.90 2.88 0.42
CA HIS A 10 10.22 2.33 0.13
C HIS A 10 10.44 2.14 -1.37
N THR A 11 9.48 1.52 -2.05
CA THR A 11 9.57 1.28 -3.50
C THR A 11 9.63 2.59 -4.29
N HIS A 12 8.82 3.58 -3.91
CA HIS A 12 8.89 4.91 -4.51
C HIS A 12 10.24 5.59 -4.27
N GLN A 13 10.84 5.41 -3.10
CA GLN A 13 12.17 5.95 -2.82
C GLN A 13 13.25 5.34 -3.71
N VAL A 14 13.21 4.02 -3.93
CA VAL A 14 14.13 3.33 -4.85
C VAL A 14 13.96 3.85 -6.29
N ILE A 15 12.73 3.97 -6.78
CA ILE A 15 12.44 4.48 -8.14
C ILE A 15 12.88 5.94 -8.29
N ARG A 16 12.67 6.77 -7.26
CA ARG A 16 13.14 8.17 -7.24
C ARG A 16 14.65 8.23 -7.37
N ASN A 17 15.38 7.43 -6.59
CA ASN A 17 16.84 7.42 -6.67
C ASN A 17 17.34 6.92 -8.03
N ALA A 18 16.71 5.88 -8.60
CA ALA A 18 17.03 5.40 -9.95
C ALA A 18 16.81 6.49 -11.02
N SER A 19 15.74 7.28 -10.88
CA SER A 19 15.47 8.42 -11.78
C SER A 19 16.49 9.56 -11.60
N GLU A 20 16.98 9.80 -10.39
CA GLU A 20 18.04 10.78 -10.15
C GLU A 20 19.38 10.29 -10.72
N ILE A 21 19.72 9.00 -10.60
CA ILE A 21 20.88 8.40 -11.26
C ILE A 21 20.80 8.62 -12.77
N GLU A 22 19.66 8.29 -13.39
CA GLU A 22 19.41 8.48 -14.82
C GLU A 22 19.64 9.93 -15.24
N LYS A 23 19.03 10.88 -14.51
CA LYS A 23 19.18 12.31 -14.76
C LYS A 23 20.63 12.77 -14.66
N LEU A 24 21.36 12.38 -13.61
CA LEU A 24 22.76 12.76 -13.44
C LEU A 24 23.62 12.26 -14.62
N VAL A 25 23.40 11.02 -15.07
CA VAL A 25 24.13 10.46 -16.21
C VAL A 25 23.78 11.19 -17.53
N LEU A 26 22.50 11.55 -17.73
CA LEU A 26 22.07 12.34 -18.90
C LEU A 26 22.64 13.76 -18.88
N ASP A 27 22.68 14.40 -17.71
CA ASP A 27 23.29 15.71 -17.52
C ASP A 27 24.80 15.64 -17.83
N MET A 28 25.47 14.56 -17.42
CA MET A 28 26.87 14.32 -17.78
C MET A 28 27.07 14.23 -19.28
N GLU A 29 26.30 13.39 -19.98
CA GLU A 29 26.36 13.26 -21.44
C GLU A 29 26.07 14.60 -22.13
N THR A 30 25.09 15.35 -21.62
CA THR A 30 24.74 16.66 -22.18
C THR A 30 25.86 17.68 -22.02
N GLY A 31 26.50 17.72 -20.85
CA GLY A 31 27.63 18.61 -20.59
C GLY A 31 28.88 18.26 -21.41
N GLU A 32 29.16 16.96 -21.52
CA GLU A 32 30.21 16.40 -22.37
C GLU A 32 30.02 16.85 -23.83
N ARG A 33 28.86 16.59 -24.43
CA ARG A 33 28.56 16.98 -25.82
C ARG A 33 28.62 18.50 -26.02
N GLY A 34 28.14 19.28 -25.06
CA GLY A 34 28.24 20.74 -25.09
C GLY A 34 29.70 21.22 -25.11
N PHE A 35 30.57 20.56 -24.37
CA PHE A 35 32.01 20.83 -24.37
C PHE A 35 32.66 20.40 -25.70
N LEU A 36 32.32 19.24 -26.25
CA LEU A 36 32.83 18.82 -27.56
C LEU A 36 32.52 19.84 -28.66
N ILE A 37 31.30 20.38 -28.66
CA ILE A 37 30.86 21.35 -29.66
C ILE A 37 31.57 22.70 -29.47
N THR A 38 31.62 23.21 -28.23
CA THR A 38 32.01 24.61 -27.97
C THR A 38 33.46 24.78 -27.55
N GLY A 39 34.06 23.76 -26.92
CA GLY A 39 35.36 23.82 -26.24
C GLY A 39 35.40 24.62 -24.96
N LYS A 40 34.26 25.15 -24.49
CA LYS A 40 34.23 26.00 -23.30
C LYS A 40 33.97 25.15 -22.06
N ASN A 41 34.85 25.27 -21.06
CA ASN A 41 34.77 24.51 -19.81
C ASN A 41 33.45 24.70 -19.04
N GLU A 42 32.71 25.79 -19.27
CA GLU A 42 31.40 26.04 -18.65
C GLU A 42 30.38 24.93 -18.96
N PHE A 43 30.49 24.27 -20.12
CA PHE A 43 29.64 23.15 -20.50
C PHE A 43 29.99 21.86 -19.76
N LEU A 44 31.18 21.72 -19.16
CA LEU A 44 31.54 20.55 -18.35
C LEU A 44 30.94 20.60 -16.94
N LYS A 45 30.29 21.69 -16.52
CA LYS A 45 29.71 21.81 -15.18
C LYS A 45 28.71 20.68 -14.85
N PRO A 46 27.74 20.33 -15.72
CA PRO A 46 26.86 19.18 -15.49
C PRO A 46 27.61 17.85 -15.39
N TYR A 47 28.65 17.66 -16.21
CA TYR A 47 29.52 16.48 -16.15
C TYR A 47 30.20 16.30 -14.80
N GLU A 48 30.80 17.37 -14.28
CA GLU A 48 31.47 17.32 -12.97
C GLU A 48 30.47 17.16 -11.82
N ILE A 49 29.28 17.76 -11.90
CA ILE A 49 28.23 17.59 -10.88
C ILE A 49 27.77 16.13 -10.85
N GLY A 50 27.45 15.53 -12.00
CA GLY A 50 27.02 14.14 -12.08
C GLY A 50 28.09 13.18 -11.56
N LYS A 51 29.34 13.34 -12.01
CA LYS A 51 30.48 12.55 -11.57
C LYS A 51 30.66 12.54 -10.04
N ASN A 52 30.50 13.70 -9.40
CA ASN A 52 30.67 13.83 -7.96
C ASN A 52 29.45 13.40 -7.14
N SER A 53 28.25 13.43 -7.73
CA SER A 53 26.99 13.13 -7.02
C SER A 53 26.59 11.65 -7.12
N LEU A 54 26.95 10.99 -8.22
CA LEU A 54 26.61 9.58 -8.49
C LEU A 54 26.99 8.60 -7.38
N PRO A 55 28.21 8.64 -6.80
CA PRO A 55 28.60 7.67 -5.77
C PRO A 55 27.67 7.68 -4.56
N LYS A 56 27.22 8.87 -4.15
CA LYS A 56 26.33 9.03 -2.99
C LYS A 56 24.96 8.43 -3.27
N ILE A 57 24.32 8.78 -4.39
CA ILE A 57 22.97 8.29 -4.71
C ILE A 57 22.96 6.79 -4.99
N LEU A 58 24.04 6.24 -5.56
CA LEU A 58 24.21 4.80 -5.75
C LEU A 58 24.28 4.06 -4.41
N ASP A 59 25.03 4.58 -3.43
CA ASP A 59 25.12 3.97 -2.10
C ASP A 59 23.79 4.08 -1.33
N GLU A 60 23.13 5.24 -1.40
CA GLU A 60 21.77 5.43 -0.84
C GLU A 60 20.77 4.44 -1.45
N THR A 61 20.80 4.24 -2.77
CA THR A 61 19.94 3.27 -3.46
C THR A 61 20.24 1.84 -3.01
N LYS A 62 21.53 1.49 -2.90
CA LYS A 62 21.98 0.17 -2.43
C LYS A 62 21.48 -0.13 -1.02
N ASN A 63 21.47 0.87 -0.13
CA ASN A 63 21.01 0.72 1.25
C ASN A 63 19.50 0.50 1.35
N LEU A 64 18.72 1.00 0.40
CA LEU A 64 17.29 0.72 0.32
C LEU A 64 17.03 -0.73 -0.11
N ILE A 65 17.74 -1.22 -1.13
CA ILE A 65 17.49 -2.55 -1.72
C ILE A 65 18.24 -3.71 -1.03
N LEU A 66 18.64 -3.57 0.24
CA LEU A 66 19.43 -4.59 0.95
C LEU A 66 18.70 -5.94 1.10
N ASP A 67 17.37 -5.92 1.09
CA ASP A 67 16.49 -7.08 1.11
C ASP A 67 16.40 -7.81 -0.25
N ASN A 68 16.93 -7.22 -1.31
CA ASN A 68 16.85 -7.73 -2.68
C ASN A 68 18.22 -7.90 -3.35
N PRO A 69 18.88 -9.06 -3.16
CA PRO A 69 20.20 -9.33 -3.75
C PRO A 69 20.28 -9.19 -5.28
N ALA A 70 19.19 -9.50 -5.98
CA ALA A 70 19.12 -9.36 -7.43
C ALA A 70 19.16 -7.89 -7.87
N GLN A 71 18.49 -7.01 -7.13
CA GLN A 71 18.53 -5.56 -7.36
C GLN A 71 19.89 -4.96 -7.03
N ILE A 72 20.56 -5.43 -5.97
CA ILE A 72 21.94 -5.03 -5.67
C ILE A 72 22.86 -5.34 -6.85
N GLU A 73 22.71 -6.51 -7.46
CA GLU A 73 23.51 -6.91 -8.63
C GLU A 73 23.19 -6.08 -9.87
N ASN A 74 21.92 -5.77 -10.12
CA ASN A 74 21.52 -4.86 -11.20
C ASN A 74 22.10 -3.45 -11.01
N LEU A 75 22.06 -2.91 -9.79
CA LEU A 75 22.65 -1.60 -9.47
C LEU A 75 24.16 -1.58 -9.67
N LYS A 76 24.86 -2.67 -9.33
CA LYS A 76 26.30 -2.81 -9.61
C LYS A 76 26.60 -2.79 -11.10
N LYS A 77 25.79 -3.48 -11.91
CA LYS A 77 25.94 -3.48 -13.38
C LYS A 77 25.76 -2.08 -13.95
N ILE A 78 24.72 -1.36 -13.50
CA ILE A 78 24.50 0.05 -13.87
C ILE A 78 25.73 0.90 -13.52
N ASN A 79 26.24 0.81 -12.29
CA ASN A 79 27.44 1.54 -11.89
C ASN A 79 28.66 1.18 -12.75
N HIS A 80 28.84 -0.11 -13.06
CA HIS A 80 29.92 -0.55 -13.94
C HIS A 80 29.78 0.02 -15.36
N SER A 81 28.60 -0.03 -15.97
CA SER A 81 28.36 0.57 -17.29
C SER A 81 28.60 2.08 -17.29
N ILE A 82 28.23 2.80 -16.22
CA ILE A 82 28.52 4.24 -16.07
C ILE A 82 30.03 4.50 -16.03
N LEU A 83 30.78 3.77 -15.21
CA LEU A 83 32.24 3.89 -15.14
C LEU A 83 32.92 3.52 -16.46
N PHE A 84 32.39 2.51 -17.15
CA PHE A 84 32.85 2.10 -18.46
C PHE A 84 32.61 3.20 -19.50
N TRP A 85 31.43 3.82 -19.52
CA TRP A 85 31.16 4.98 -20.38
C TRP A 85 32.12 6.14 -20.13
N GLN A 86 32.36 6.48 -18.86
CA GLN A 86 33.28 7.56 -18.49
C GLN A 86 34.69 7.29 -19.00
N THR A 87 35.21 6.08 -18.77
CA THR A 87 36.60 5.72 -19.08
C THR A 87 36.85 5.50 -20.56
N GLU A 88 35.87 4.94 -21.27
CA GLU A 88 36.05 4.49 -22.65
C GLU A 88 35.50 5.44 -23.70
N ALA A 89 34.68 6.42 -23.31
CA ALA A 89 34.11 7.42 -24.21
C ALA A 89 34.33 8.84 -23.68
N ALA A 90 33.66 9.21 -22.58
CA ALA A 90 33.57 10.62 -22.18
C ALA A 90 34.93 11.26 -21.86
N ILE A 91 35.77 10.60 -21.06
CA ILE A 91 37.09 11.13 -20.70
C ILE A 91 38.00 11.26 -21.93
N PRO A 92 38.19 10.22 -22.77
CA PRO A 92 38.94 10.36 -24.02
C PRO A 92 38.44 11.47 -24.94
N GLU A 93 37.12 11.61 -25.09
CA GLU A 93 36.49 12.63 -25.95
C GLU A 93 36.75 14.05 -25.42
N ILE A 94 36.60 14.25 -24.10
CA ILE A 94 36.93 15.51 -23.43
C ILE A 94 38.41 15.85 -23.59
N GLU A 95 39.32 14.89 -23.39
CA GLU A 95 40.76 15.14 -23.52
C GLU A 95 41.16 15.47 -24.97
N PHE A 96 40.63 14.76 -25.97
CA PHE A 96 40.87 15.10 -27.38
C PHE A 96 40.38 16.52 -27.67
N ARG A 97 39.21 16.91 -27.14
CA ARG A 97 38.71 18.25 -27.32
C ARG A 97 39.58 19.31 -26.63
N ARG A 98 40.19 19.00 -25.48
CA ARG A 98 41.16 19.88 -24.81
C ARG A 98 42.45 20.04 -25.63
N GLU A 99 42.94 18.96 -26.24
CA GLU A 99 44.09 19.00 -27.15
C GLU A 99 43.82 19.87 -28.39
N VAL A 100 42.58 19.85 -28.92
CA VAL A 100 42.17 20.81 -29.97
C VAL A 100 42.25 22.26 -29.50
N ASN A 101 41.81 22.56 -28.27
CA ASN A 101 41.94 23.91 -27.70
C ASN A 101 43.41 24.34 -27.55
N GLN A 102 44.33 23.38 -27.38
CA GLN A 102 45.77 23.61 -27.25
C GLN A 102 46.50 23.60 -28.60
N LEU A 103 45.78 23.46 -29.71
CA LEU A 103 46.32 23.37 -31.08
C LEU A 103 47.25 22.16 -31.30
N THR A 104 47.13 21.12 -30.48
CA THR A 104 47.88 19.85 -30.64
C THR A 104 47.12 18.79 -31.42
N ARG A 105 45.81 19.01 -31.66
CA ARG A 105 44.92 18.17 -32.48
C ARG A 105 43.93 18.99 -33.29
N THR A 106 43.19 18.32 -34.17
CA THR A 106 42.13 18.93 -34.99
C THR A 106 40.73 18.47 -34.55
N MET A 107 39.70 19.24 -34.91
CA MET A 107 38.30 18.83 -34.67
C MET A 107 37.92 17.56 -35.43
N GLU A 108 38.64 17.21 -36.50
CA GLU A 108 38.43 15.96 -37.23
C GLU A 108 38.77 14.74 -36.36
N ASP A 109 39.80 14.84 -35.51
CA ASP A 109 40.18 13.78 -34.58
C ASP A 109 39.09 13.53 -33.53
N VAL A 110 38.46 14.61 -33.03
CA VAL A 110 37.32 14.53 -32.09
C VAL A 110 36.12 13.90 -32.79
N ARG A 111 35.81 14.33 -34.01
CA ARG A 111 34.70 13.80 -34.80
C ARG A 111 34.85 12.30 -35.06
N ALA A 112 36.02 11.88 -35.53
CA ALA A 112 36.32 10.47 -35.79
C ALA A 112 36.24 9.60 -34.54
N LEU A 113 36.49 10.16 -33.35
CA LEU A 113 36.33 9.44 -32.08
C LEU A 113 34.84 9.24 -31.74
N VAL A 114 34.04 10.30 -31.81
CA VAL A 114 32.60 10.29 -31.52
C VAL A 114 31.82 9.43 -32.53
N GLU A 115 32.18 9.50 -33.82
CA GLU A 115 31.54 8.73 -34.89
C GLU A 115 31.73 7.21 -34.75
N LYS A 116 32.69 6.75 -33.95
CA LYS A 116 32.77 5.32 -33.59
C LYS A 116 31.55 4.85 -32.81
N GLY A 117 30.74 5.75 -32.27
CA GLY A 117 29.44 5.44 -31.65
C GLY A 117 29.53 4.71 -30.32
N LYS A 118 30.73 4.49 -29.78
CA LYS A 118 30.96 3.74 -28.55
C LYS A 118 30.25 4.37 -27.35
N GLY A 119 30.37 5.68 -27.18
CA GLY A 119 29.69 6.41 -26.11
C GLY A 119 28.17 6.26 -26.17
N LYS A 120 27.59 6.38 -27.37
CA LYS A 120 26.13 6.19 -27.58
C LYS A 120 25.68 4.79 -27.21
N GLN A 121 26.39 3.75 -27.66
CA GLN A 121 26.02 2.37 -27.39
C GLN A 121 26.00 2.06 -25.88
N ILE A 122 27.00 2.53 -25.14
CA ILE A 122 27.06 2.32 -23.69
C ILE A 122 25.95 3.13 -22.99
N MET A 123 25.67 4.34 -23.44
CA MET A 123 24.58 5.16 -22.88
C MET A 123 23.19 4.54 -23.10
N ASP A 124 22.96 3.93 -24.27
CA ASP A 124 21.72 3.21 -24.54
C ASP A 124 21.58 1.98 -23.62
N ASP A 125 22.66 1.21 -23.40
CA ASP A 125 22.69 0.11 -22.41
C ASP A 125 22.38 0.61 -20.99
N ILE A 126 22.98 1.73 -20.56
CA ILE A 126 22.69 2.32 -19.23
C ILE A 126 21.20 2.68 -19.10
N ARG A 127 20.60 3.29 -20.13
CA ARG A 127 19.16 3.62 -20.16
C ARG A 127 18.29 2.37 -20.02
N ASP A 128 18.61 1.33 -20.77
CA ASP A 128 17.86 0.07 -20.73
C ASP A 128 17.99 -0.64 -19.38
N GLN A 129 19.19 -0.63 -18.77
CA GLN A 129 19.41 -1.18 -17.44
C GLN A 129 18.64 -0.43 -16.36
N LEU A 130 18.62 0.91 -16.41
CA LEU A 130 17.84 1.75 -15.48
C LEU A 130 16.33 1.57 -15.66
N LEU A 131 15.86 1.45 -16.91
CA LEU A 131 14.47 1.12 -17.20
C LEU A 131 14.09 -0.23 -16.57
N HIS A 132 14.91 -1.27 -16.82
CA HIS A 132 14.67 -2.60 -16.27
C HIS A 132 14.69 -2.62 -14.73
N PHE A 133 15.63 -1.90 -14.12
CA PHE A 133 15.72 -1.73 -12.68
C PHE A 133 14.42 -1.16 -12.09
N LYS A 134 13.91 -0.06 -12.67
CA LYS A 134 12.63 0.56 -12.25
C LYS A 134 11.43 -0.38 -12.45
N MET A 135 11.37 -1.09 -13.59
CA MET A 135 10.27 -2.02 -13.88
C MET A 135 10.17 -3.16 -12.86
N ILE A 136 11.30 -3.67 -12.36
CA ILE A 136 11.27 -4.72 -11.32
C ILE A 136 10.65 -4.17 -10.03
N GLU A 137 11.04 -2.96 -9.61
CA GLU A 137 10.48 -2.32 -8.43
C GLU A 137 8.97 -2.06 -8.57
N GLU A 138 8.51 -1.56 -9.72
CA GLU A 138 7.08 -1.39 -10.02
C GLU A 138 6.30 -2.72 -9.98
N GLY A 139 6.90 -3.80 -10.48
CA GLY A 139 6.33 -5.15 -10.43
C GLY A 139 6.24 -5.70 -9.00
N LEU A 140 7.27 -5.49 -8.19
CA LEU A 140 7.28 -5.87 -6.77
C LEU A 140 6.21 -5.10 -5.98
N MET A 141 6.08 -3.79 -6.22
CA MET A 141 5.02 -2.97 -5.62
C MET A 141 3.62 -3.50 -5.97
N THR A 142 3.37 -3.80 -7.24
CA THR A 142 2.07 -4.34 -7.69
C THR A 142 1.78 -5.69 -7.02
N THR A 143 2.79 -6.55 -6.87
CA THR A 143 2.66 -7.83 -6.18
C THR A 143 2.33 -7.65 -4.70
N ARG A 144 3.00 -6.71 -4.02
CA ARG A 144 2.76 -6.39 -2.60
C ARG A 144 1.35 -5.84 -2.37
N ILE A 145 0.89 -4.92 -3.22
CA ILE A 145 -0.48 -4.36 -3.15
C ILE A 145 -1.54 -5.44 -3.37
N THR A 146 -1.33 -6.36 -4.32
CA THR A 146 -2.32 -7.42 -4.59
C THR A 146 -2.37 -8.49 -3.51
N ALA A 147 -1.25 -8.77 -2.84
CA ALA A 147 -1.19 -9.68 -1.70
C ALA A 147 -2.04 -9.15 -0.52
N THR A 148 -1.91 -7.87 -0.19
CA THR A 148 -2.65 -7.24 0.93
C THR A 148 -4.14 -7.16 0.65
N HIS A 149 -4.55 -6.90 -0.60
CA HIS A 149 -5.97 -6.93 -0.97
C HIS A 149 -6.64 -8.31 -0.85
N LYS A 150 -5.92 -9.42 -1.00
CA LYS A 150 -6.49 -10.76 -0.81
C LYS A 150 -6.86 -11.00 0.66
N GLU A 151 -6.02 -10.55 1.58
CA GLU A 151 -6.26 -10.69 3.03
C GLU A 151 -7.43 -9.80 3.49
N VAL A 152 -7.49 -8.56 2.99
CA VAL A 152 -8.60 -7.64 3.28
C VAL A 152 -9.95 -8.21 2.81
N LYS A 153 -9.99 -8.85 1.63
CA LYS A 153 -11.22 -9.48 1.11
C LYS A 153 -11.72 -10.64 1.98
N PHE A 154 -10.82 -11.44 2.53
CA PHE A 154 -11.19 -12.51 3.46
C PHE A 154 -11.81 -11.93 4.74
N THR A 155 -11.14 -10.95 5.35
CA THR A 155 -11.63 -10.27 6.56
C THR A 155 -12.99 -9.60 6.34
N ASN A 156 -13.18 -8.90 5.22
CA ASN A 156 -14.48 -8.29 4.88
C ASN A 156 -15.58 -9.34 4.71
N SER A 157 -15.26 -10.48 4.10
CA SER A 157 -16.24 -11.57 3.92
C SER A 157 -16.67 -12.15 5.26
N VAL A 158 -15.73 -12.36 6.19
CA VAL A 158 -16.02 -12.84 7.56
C VAL A 158 -16.91 -11.83 8.31
N ILE A 159 -16.63 -10.53 8.21
CA ILE A 159 -17.45 -9.48 8.85
C ILE A 159 -18.87 -9.47 8.29
N ILE A 160 -19.04 -9.51 6.96
CA ILE A 160 -20.37 -9.50 6.31
C ILE A 160 -21.17 -10.73 6.72
N ILE A 161 -20.56 -11.93 6.62
CA ILE A 161 -21.22 -13.19 6.98
C ILE A 161 -21.58 -13.21 8.47
N GLY A 162 -20.67 -12.80 9.34
CA GLY A 162 -20.90 -12.72 10.78
C GLY A 162 -22.02 -11.75 11.14
N THR A 163 -22.09 -10.59 10.48
CA THR A 163 -23.15 -9.60 10.69
C THR A 163 -24.52 -10.16 10.27
N ILE A 164 -24.60 -10.81 9.11
CA ILE A 164 -25.83 -11.47 8.65
C ILE A 164 -26.25 -12.56 9.64
N PHE A 165 -25.30 -13.37 10.10
CA PHE A 165 -25.57 -14.42 11.09
C PHE A 165 -26.13 -13.87 12.40
N ILE A 166 -25.55 -12.79 12.94
CA ILE A 166 -26.03 -12.14 14.17
C ILE A 166 -27.46 -11.63 14.00
N ILE A 167 -27.79 -11.01 12.86
CA ILE A 167 -29.14 -10.52 12.57
C ILE A 167 -30.14 -11.68 12.52
N LEU A 168 -29.83 -12.74 11.78
CA LEU A 168 -30.69 -13.92 11.64
C LEU A 168 -30.87 -14.65 12.97
N PHE A 169 -29.78 -14.81 13.75
CA PHE A 169 -29.81 -15.44 15.06
C PHE A 169 -30.66 -14.65 16.05
N SER A 170 -30.50 -13.31 16.08
CA SER A 170 -31.30 -12.43 16.93
C SER A 170 -32.79 -12.51 16.57
N HIS A 171 -33.11 -12.57 15.28
CA HIS A 171 -34.48 -12.70 14.81
C HIS A 171 -35.09 -14.07 15.18
N ALA A 172 -34.37 -15.16 14.94
CA ALA A 172 -34.80 -16.51 15.32
C ALA A 172 -35.01 -16.65 16.83
N LEU A 173 -34.08 -16.11 17.63
CA LEU A 173 -34.17 -16.11 19.09
C LEU A 173 -35.37 -15.29 19.58
N SER A 174 -35.65 -14.15 18.95
CA SER A 174 -36.85 -13.34 19.25
C SER A 174 -38.15 -14.13 19.01
N LEU A 175 -38.24 -14.88 17.91
CA LEU A 175 -39.41 -15.72 17.62
C LEU A 175 -39.58 -16.87 18.63
N LEU A 176 -38.47 -17.54 19.00
CA LEU A 176 -38.49 -18.62 19.99
C LEU A 176 -38.95 -18.14 21.37
N LEU A 177 -38.42 -17.01 21.84
CA LEU A 177 -38.82 -16.41 23.12
C LEU A 177 -40.27 -15.93 23.10
N SER A 178 -40.72 -15.35 21.99
CA SER A 178 -42.11 -14.94 21.81
C SER A 178 -43.07 -16.13 21.97
N ASP A 179 -42.78 -17.26 21.36
CA ASP A 179 -43.59 -18.48 21.46
C ASP A 179 -43.53 -19.11 22.87
N ALA A 180 -42.34 -19.15 23.47
CA ALA A 180 -42.13 -19.72 24.80
C ALA A 180 -42.85 -18.92 25.90
N ILE A 181 -42.95 -17.60 25.77
CA ILE A 181 -43.62 -16.72 26.75
C ILE A 181 -45.12 -16.59 26.45
N SER A 182 -45.51 -16.42 25.18
CA SER A 182 -46.91 -16.13 24.82
C SER A 182 -47.86 -17.29 25.11
N LYS A 183 -47.42 -18.55 24.88
CA LYS A 183 -48.28 -19.73 25.06
C LYS A 183 -48.67 -19.97 26.53
N PRO A 184 -47.73 -20.02 27.50
CA PRO A 184 -48.07 -20.21 28.91
C PRO A 184 -48.88 -19.06 29.48
N VAL A 185 -48.55 -17.80 29.13
CA VAL A 185 -49.30 -16.62 29.60
C VAL A 185 -50.74 -16.65 29.10
N LYS A 186 -50.98 -17.04 27.84
CA LYS A 186 -52.33 -17.17 27.29
C LYS A 186 -53.12 -18.29 27.97
N LEU A 187 -52.48 -19.44 28.23
CA LEU A 187 -53.09 -20.54 28.95
C LEU A 187 -53.47 -20.15 30.38
N LEU A 188 -52.56 -19.49 31.10
CA LEU A 188 -52.82 -18.99 32.45
C LEU A 188 -54.01 -18.02 32.49
N LYS A 189 -54.07 -17.07 31.53
CA LYS A 189 -55.21 -16.14 31.40
C LYS A 189 -56.54 -16.88 31.18
N LEU A 190 -56.55 -17.93 30.35
CA LEU A 190 -57.75 -18.74 30.11
C LEU A 190 -58.15 -19.54 31.36
N THR A 191 -57.22 -20.22 32.01
CA THR A 191 -57.49 -20.99 33.24
C THR A 191 -58.02 -20.10 34.36
N ILE A 192 -57.47 -18.89 34.56
CA ILE A 192 -57.97 -17.93 35.55
C ILE A 192 -59.40 -17.47 35.22
N LYS A 193 -59.69 -17.20 33.94
CA LYS A 193 -61.04 -16.85 33.47
C LYS A 193 -62.04 -17.97 33.72
N ASP A 194 -61.67 -19.22 33.43
CA ASP A 194 -62.54 -20.40 33.60
C ASP A 194 -62.79 -20.75 35.08
N MET A 195 -61.87 -20.38 35.99
CA MET A 195 -62.04 -20.54 37.45
C MET A 195 -63.01 -19.51 38.08
N GLY A 196 -63.65 -18.65 37.29
CA GLY A 196 -64.58 -17.63 37.80
C GLY A 196 -63.89 -16.55 38.65
N LEU A 197 -62.57 -16.43 38.49
CA LEU A 197 -61.74 -15.45 39.15
C LEU A 197 -61.56 -14.25 38.19
N GLU A 198 -62.54 -13.36 38.12
CA GLU A 198 -62.37 -12.04 37.49
C GLU A 198 -61.40 -11.22 38.35
N ILE A 199 -60.09 -11.37 38.10
CA ILE A 199 -59.04 -10.66 38.85
C ILE A 199 -58.36 -9.61 37.96
N PHE A 200 -58.52 -9.68 36.64
CA PHE A 200 -58.04 -8.64 35.73
C PHE A 200 -59.17 -7.66 35.44
N PRO A 201 -59.06 -6.38 35.87
CA PRO A 201 -60.06 -5.37 35.52
C PRO A 201 -60.16 -5.31 33.99
N SER A 202 -61.39 -5.21 33.43
CA SER A 202 -61.63 -5.22 31.97
C SER A 202 -61.00 -4.03 31.23
N LYS A 203 -60.31 -3.14 31.95
CA LYS A 203 -59.45 -2.08 31.46
C LYS A 203 -58.09 -2.10 32.15
N ALA A 204 -57.36 -3.21 32.07
CA ALA A 204 -55.91 -3.09 32.06
C ALA A 204 -55.55 -2.53 30.68
N GLN A 205 -55.37 -1.21 30.58
CA GLN A 205 -54.59 -0.64 29.50
C GLN A 205 -53.26 -1.38 29.52
N ILE A 206 -52.99 -2.16 28.47
CA ILE A 206 -51.66 -2.68 28.21
C ILE A 206 -50.84 -1.47 27.77
N GLU A 207 -50.51 -0.60 28.72
CA GLU A 207 -49.39 0.31 28.57
C GLU A 207 -48.14 -0.56 28.46
N SER A 208 -47.26 -0.22 27.52
CA SER A 208 -46.14 -1.05 27.09
C SER A 208 -45.01 -1.14 28.12
N ASP A 209 -45.30 -1.00 29.41
CA ASP A 209 -44.35 -1.14 30.49
C ASP A 209 -44.55 -2.52 31.11
N ASN A 210 -43.96 -3.53 30.46
CA ASN A 210 -43.84 -4.90 30.98
C ASN A 210 -42.86 -4.92 32.18
N ASN A 211 -43.16 -4.20 33.25
CA ASN A 211 -42.39 -4.28 34.46
C ASN A 211 -42.76 -5.55 35.22
N LEU A 212 -41.76 -6.41 35.42
CA LEU A 212 -41.87 -7.67 36.16
C LEU A 212 -42.53 -7.49 37.55
N ALA A 213 -42.41 -6.28 38.12
CA ALA A 213 -42.98 -5.88 39.39
C ALA A 213 -44.53 -5.86 39.43
N ASP A 214 -45.19 -5.47 38.33
CA ASP A 214 -46.67 -5.47 38.29
C ASP A 214 -47.20 -6.90 38.18
N LEU A 215 -46.48 -7.76 37.46
CA LEU A 215 -46.79 -9.19 37.39
C LEU A 215 -46.62 -9.86 38.76
N GLU A 216 -45.55 -9.53 39.50
CA GLU A 216 -45.32 -10.05 40.86
C GLU A 216 -46.44 -9.63 41.82
N LYS A 217 -46.90 -8.37 41.73
CA LYS A 217 -47.99 -7.84 42.55
C LYS A 217 -49.32 -8.55 42.26
N ASP A 218 -49.65 -8.78 40.99
CA ASP A 218 -50.86 -9.50 40.59
C ASP A 218 -50.83 -10.97 41.02
N PHE A 219 -49.67 -11.63 40.95
CA PHE A 219 -49.50 -13.00 41.44
C PHE A 219 -49.69 -13.10 42.96
N LYS A 220 -49.24 -12.09 43.72
CA LYS A 220 -49.41 -12.05 45.17
C LYS A 220 -50.88 -11.92 45.57
N ILE A 221 -51.63 -11.04 44.89
CA ILE A 221 -53.08 -10.88 45.06
C ILE A 221 -53.83 -12.18 44.73
N LEU A 222 -53.40 -12.88 43.67
CA LEU A 222 -53.95 -14.18 43.28
C LEU A 222 -53.76 -15.23 44.37
N ALA A 223 -52.54 -15.35 44.90
CA ALA A 223 -52.18 -16.31 45.93
C ALA A 223 -52.97 -16.09 47.23
N ASP A 224 -53.17 -14.83 47.62
CA ASP A 224 -53.94 -14.48 48.82
C ASP A 224 -55.44 -14.80 48.65
N LYS A 225 -56.01 -14.56 47.46
CA LYS A 225 -57.42 -14.93 47.16
C LYS A 225 -57.64 -16.45 47.11
N ILE A 226 -56.69 -17.22 46.59
CA ILE A 226 -56.78 -18.69 46.59
C ILE A 226 -56.74 -19.21 48.04
N LYS A 227 -55.83 -18.69 48.87
CA LYS A 227 -55.78 -19.02 50.30
C LYS A 227 -57.08 -18.67 51.03
N SER A 228 -57.71 -17.54 50.71
CA SER A 228 -58.96 -17.13 51.38
C SER A 228 -60.19 -17.92 50.95
N LYS A 229 -60.14 -18.67 49.84
CA LYS A 229 -61.25 -19.51 49.35
C LYS A 229 -61.10 -20.98 49.76
N ALA A 230 -59.92 -21.36 50.22
CA ALA A 230 -59.56 -22.73 50.63
C ALA A 230 -59.55 -22.95 52.15
N GLY A 231 -59.78 -21.89 52.94
CA GLY A 231 -60.03 -21.94 54.39
C GLY A 231 -61.45 -21.49 54.69
#